data_AF-A0A1J4V986-F1
#
_entry.id   AF-A0A1J4V986-F1
#
_cell.length_a   1.000
_cell.length_b   1.000
_cell.length_c   1.000
_cell.angle_alpha   90.00
_cell.angle_beta   90.00
_cell.angle_gamma   90.00
#
_symmetry.space_group_name_H-M   'P 1'
#
loop_
_entity.id
_entity.type
_entity.pdbx_description
1 polymer ?
#
loop_
_entity_poly.entity_id
_entity_poly.type
_entity_poly.pdbx_seq_one_letter_code
_entity_poly.pdbx_strand_id
1 'polypeptide(L)'
;MQSKKLSTKKDKSLKLAKQARGTLEKVIKMIEEDKYCPEIIQQADSAVGLLKTVKKELLAGHLDTCAFERMKENKDGAIKELLKIYNLSN
;
A
#
# COMPACT_ATOMS: atom_id res chain seq x y z
N MET A 1 -1.18 -27.33 -1.96
CA MET A 1 -1.65 -25.93 -2.07
C MET A 1 -1.13 -25.34 -3.38
N GLN A 2 -2.00 -25.03 -4.33
CA GLN A 2 -1.57 -24.37 -5.57
C GLN A 2 -1.23 -22.91 -5.26
N SER A 3 0.03 -22.51 -5.46
CA SER A 3 0.45 -21.12 -5.33
C SER A 3 -0.16 -20.30 -6.46
N LYS A 4 -1.16 -19.47 -6.14
CA LYS A 4 -1.71 -18.49 -7.09
C LYS A 4 -0.62 -17.48 -7.42
N LYS A 5 -0.12 -17.48 -8.67
CA LYS A 5 0.87 -16.50 -9.14
C LYS A 5 0.29 -15.09 -9.00
N LEU A 6 1.00 -14.22 -8.27
CA LEU A 6 0.59 -12.83 -8.09
C LEU A 6 0.75 -12.05 -9.41
N SER A 7 -0.01 -10.97 -9.58
CA SER A 7 0.24 -10.02 -10.68
C SER A 7 1.52 -9.24 -10.39
N THR A 8 2.20 -8.76 -11.43
CA THR A 8 3.42 -7.95 -11.29
C THR A 8 3.26 -6.78 -10.32
N LYS A 9 2.09 -6.12 -10.34
CA LYS A 9 1.73 -5.03 -9.41
C LYS A 9 1.60 -5.50 -7.96
N LYS A 10 0.98 -6.67 -7.72
CA LYS A 10 0.88 -7.26 -6.38
C LYS A 10 2.24 -7.74 -5.87
N ASP A 11 3.07 -8.34 -6.71
CA ASP A 11 4.43 -8.75 -6.34
C ASP A 11 5.30 -7.56 -5.94
N LYS A 12 5.28 -6.48 -6.74
CA LYS A 12 5.98 -5.24 -6.41
C LYS A 12 5.48 -4.63 -5.10
N SER A 13 4.16 -4.60 -4.92
CA SER A 13 3.52 -4.11 -3.69
C SER A 13 3.94 -4.94 -2.46
N LEU A 14 4.01 -6.27 -2.60
CA LEU A 14 4.45 -7.17 -1.52
C LEU A 14 5.91 -6.92 -1.15
N LYS A 15 6.81 -6.73 -2.13
CA LYS A 15 8.21 -6.39 -1.87
C LYS A 15 8.33 -5.08 -1.09
N LEU A 16 7.64 -4.03 -1.54
CA LEU A 16 7.65 -2.73 -0.88
C LEU A 16 7.04 -2.79 0.53
N ALA A 17 5.97 -3.56 0.73
CA ALA A 17 5.36 -3.75 2.05
C ALA A 17 6.31 -4.45 3.03
N LYS A 18 7.07 -5.45 2.57
CA LYS A 18 8.12 -6.10 3.37
C LYS A 18 9.24 -5.11 3.74
N GLN A 19 9.63 -4.22 2.83
CA GLN A 19 10.59 -3.15 3.12
C GLN A 19 10.05 -2.14 4.13
N ALA A 20 8.77 -1.75 4.00
CA ALA A 20 8.11 -0.86 4.94
C ALA A 20 8.09 -1.46 6.36
N ARG A 21 7.81 -2.77 6.47
CA ARG A 21 7.87 -3.50 7.75
C ARG A 21 9.25 -3.41 8.40
N GLY A 22 10.33 -3.74 7.67
CA GLY A 22 11.69 -3.63 8.23
C GLY A 22 12.08 -2.19 8.59
N THR A 23 11.59 -1.21 7.84
CA THR A 23 11.78 0.21 8.14
C THR A 23 11.06 0.60 9.44
N LEU A 24 9.84 0.11 9.65
CA LEU A 24 9.07 0.34 10.87
C LEU A 24 9.67 -0.38 12.08
N GLU A 25 10.15 -1.61 11.93
CA GLU A 25 10.89 -2.33 12.97
C GLU A 25 12.12 -1.53 13.43
N LYS A 26 12.83 -0.88 12.49
CA LYS A 26 13.94 0.02 12.83
C LYS A 26 13.48 1.26 13.59
N VAL A 27 12.36 1.88 13.21
CA VAL A 27 11.79 3.03 13.96
C VAL A 27 11.50 2.65 15.41
N ILE A 28 10.86 1.49 15.64
CA ILE A 28 10.54 0.98 16.98
C ILE A 28 11.83 0.85 17.79
N LYS A 29 12.84 0.18 17.23
CA LYS A 29 14.14 0.02 17.89
C LYS A 29 14.82 1.36 18.20
N MET A 30 14.75 2.34 17.29
CA MET A 30 15.34 3.67 17.54
C MET A 30 14.65 4.41 18.68
N ILE A 31 13.34 4.21 18.87
CA ILE A 31 12.60 4.76 20.01
C ILE A 31 13.02 4.05 21.31
N GLU A 32 13.09 2.72 21.29
CA GLU A 32 13.51 1.93 22.46
C GLU A 32 14.95 2.25 22.91
N GLU A 33 15.82 2.63 21.97
CA GLU A 33 17.20 3.04 22.21
C GLU A 33 17.40 4.54 22.46
N ASP A 34 16.31 5.32 22.64
CA ASP A 34 16.31 6.77 22.89
C ASP A 34 17.19 7.56 21.88
N LYS A 35 17.06 7.23 20.58
CA LYS A 35 17.79 7.91 19.50
C LYS A 35 17.27 9.33 19.26
N TYR A 36 18.10 10.14 18.60
CA TYR A 36 17.78 11.53 18.28
C TYR A 36 16.49 11.66 17.45
N CYS A 37 15.51 12.39 17.98
CA CYS A 37 14.14 12.44 17.43
C CYS A 37 14.08 12.78 15.92
N PRO A 38 14.83 13.75 15.38
CA PRO A 38 14.81 14.03 13.94
C PRO A 38 15.18 12.83 13.05
N GLU A 39 16.10 11.96 13.50
CA GLU A 39 16.46 10.75 12.76
C GLU A 39 15.33 9.71 12.77
N ILE A 40 14.63 9.58 13.91
CA ILE A 40 13.46 8.72 14.05
C ILE A 40 12.35 9.21 13.09
N ILE A 41 12.11 10.52 13.06
CA ILE A 41 11.11 11.14 12.17
C ILE A 41 11.47 10.84 10.70
N GLN A 42 12.72 11.04 10.30
CA GLN A 42 13.16 10.77 8.92
C GLN A 42 13.01 9.29 8.53
N GLN A 43 13.25 8.38 9.48
CA GLN A 43 13.07 6.94 9.27
C GLN A 43 11.58 6.57 9.19
N ALA A 44 10.72 7.20 9.99
CA ALA A 44 9.27 7.04 9.92
C ALA A 44 8.69 7.55 8.59
N ASP A 45 9.14 8.72 8.12
CA ASP A 45 8.76 9.26 6.82
C ASP A 45 9.14 8.33 5.66
N SER A 46 10.28 7.65 5.78
CA SER A 46 10.69 6.63 4.81
C SER A 46 9.70 5.45 4.76
N ALA A 47 9.21 5.00 5.92
CA ALA A 47 8.20 3.94 5.99
C ALA A 47 6.87 4.39 5.37
N VAL A 48 6.45 5.63 5.66
CA VAL A 48 5.26 6.24 5.05
C VAL A 48 5.40 6.34 3.53
N GLY A 49 6.57 6.75 3.01
CA GLY A 49 6.84 6.80 1.57
C GLY A 49 6.71 5.43 0.88
N LEU A 50 7.21 4.36 1.51
CA LEU A 50 7.04 3.00 1.03
C LEU A 50 5.55 2.60 1.00
N LEU A 51 4.80 2.87 2.08
CA LEU A 51 3.36 2.57 2.15
C LEU A 51 2.53 3.35 1.12
N LYS A 52 2.87 4.62 0.87
CA LYS A 52 2.25 5.42 -0.21
C LYS A 52 2.47 4.74 -1.57
N THR A 53 3.66 4.22 -1.82
CA THR A 53 3.99 3.51 -3.06
C THR A 53 3.25 2.17 -3.16
N VAL A 54 3.18 1.39 -2.08
CA VAL A 54 2.37 0.16 -2.00
C VAL A 54 0.92 0.43 -2.41
N LYS A 55 0.30 1.44 -1.81
CA LYS A 55 -1.08 1.83 -2.12
C LYS A 55 -1.26 2.16 -3.60
N LYS A 56 -0.33 2.94 -4.18
CA LYS A 56 -0.36 3.34 -5.60
C LYS A 56 -0.29 2.13 -6.54
N GLU A 57 0.64 1.20 -6.29
CA GLU A 57 0.81 0.02 -7.14
C GLU A 57 -0.37 -0.96 -7.03
N LEU A 58 -0.90 -1.17 -5.82
CA LEU A 58 -2.10 -1.99 -5.63
C LEU A 58 -3.31 -1.40 -6.36
N LEU A 59 -3.51 -0.09 -6.27
CA LEU A 59 -4.60 0.55 -6.97
C LEU A 59 -4.43 0.46 -8.48
N ALA A 60 -3.25 0.75 -9.01
CA ALA A 60 -3.00 0.63 -10.45
C ALA A 60 -3.34 -0.78 -10.94
N GLY A 61 -2.87 -1.80 -10.22
CA GLY A 61 -3.23 -3.18 -10.53
C GLY A 61 -4.72 -3.51 -10.38
N HIS A 62 -5.43 -2.89 -9.43
CA HIS A 62 -6.88 -3.06 -9.27
C HIS A 62 -7.65 -2.43 -10.44
N LEU A 63 -7.26 -1.22 -10.87
CA LEU A 63 -7.85 -0.53 -12.02
C LEU A 63 -7.62 -1.30 -13.32
N ASP A 64 -6.42 -1.87 -13.52
CA ASP A 64 -6.08 -2.64 -14.73
C ASP A 64 -6.75 -4.02 -14.82
N THR A 65 -7.37 -4.50 -13.73
CA THR A 65 -7.93 -5.86 -13.68
C THR A 65 -9.33 -5.89 -13.09
N CYS A 66 -9.45 -6.04 -11.78
CA CYS A 66 -10.71 -6.30 -11.09
C CYS A 66 -11.73 -5.17 -11.27
N ALA A 67 -11.30 -3.92 -11.20
CA ALA A 67 -12.21 -2.78 -11.32
C ALA A 67 -12.75 -2.65 -12.74
N PHE A 68 -11.91 -2.83 -13.75
CA PHE A 68 -12.32 -2.72 -15.16
C PHE A 68 -13.38 -3.77 -15.51
N GLU A 69 -13.18 -5.03 -15.11
CA GLU A 69 -14.19 -6.07 -15.34
C GLU A 69 -15.49 -5.78 -14.58
N ARG A 70 -15.39 -5.36 -13.32
CA ARG A 70 -16.56 -5.01 -12.51
C ARG A 70 -17.34 -3.81 -13.06
N MET A 71 -16.65 -2.85 -13.70
CA MET A 71 -17.29 -1.71 -14.35
C MET A 71 -18.18 -2.10 -15.53
N LYS A 72 -17.87 -3.21 -16.23
CA LYS A 72 -18.72 -3.71 -17.33
C LYS A 72 -20.06 -4.24 -16.81
N GLU A 73 -20.08 -4.79 -15.60
CA GLU A 73 -21.28 -5.38 -14.98
C GLU A 73 -22.06 -4.39 -14.10
N ASN A 74 -21.36 -3.61 -13.27
CA ASN A 74 -21.94 -2.66 -12.33
C ASN A 74 -21.03 -1.44 -12.12
N LYS A 75 -21.13 -0.49 -13.06
CA LYS A 75 -20.36 0.75 -13.06
C LYS A 75 -20.51 1.56 -11.77
N ASP A 76 -21.73 1.77 -11.29
CA ASP A 76 -21.98 2.59 -10.10
C ASP A 76 -21.39 1.97 -8.83
N GLY A 77 -21.50 0.65 -8.69
CA GLY A 77 -20.88 -0.10 -7.59
C GLY A 77 -19.36 -0.02 -7.60
N ALA A 78 -18.75 -0.15 -8.78
CA ALA A 78 -17.30 -0.04 -8.95
C ALA A 78 -16.79 1.38 -8.65
N ILE A 79 -17.51 2.42 -9.09
CA ILE A 79 -17.17 3.82 -8.77
C ILE A 79 -17.31 4.08 -7.26
N LYS A 80 -18.39 3.62 -6.62
CA LYS A 80 -18.57 3.77 -5.16
C LYS A 80 -17.46 3.10 -4.34
N GLU A 81 -16.98 1.93 -4.78
CA GLU A 81 -15.83 1.25 -4.15
C GLU A 81 -14.57 2.12 -4.19
N LEU A 82 -14.25 2.70 -5.36
CA LEU A 82 -13.07 3.56 -5.53
C LEU A 82 -13.17 4.86 -4.71
N LEU A 83 -14.34 5.50 -4.69
CA LEU A 83 -14.57 6.71 -3.88
C LEU A 83 -14.39 6.43 -2.39
N LYS A 84 -14.84 5.27 -1.91
CA LYS A 84 -14.65 4.84 -0.52
C LYS A 84 -13.18 4.62 -0.17
N ILE A 85 -12.39 3.99 -1.04
CA ILE A 85 -10.93 3.79 -0.82
C ILE A 85 -10.19 5.12 -0.63
N TYR A 86 -10.64 6.17 -1.33
CA TYR A 86 -10.05 7.50 -1.26
C TYR A 86 -10.72 8.44 -0.27
N ASN A 87 -11.72 7.99 0.49
CA ASN A 87 -12.53 8.82 1.37
C ASN A 87 -13.06 10.08 0.65
N LEU A 88 -13.46 9.96 -0.62
CA LEU A 88 -14.02 11.05 -1.43
C LEU A 88 -15.55 11.04 -1.48
N SER A 89 -16.17 10.13 -0.73
CA SER A 89 -17.61 10.08 -0.50
C SER A 89 -17.91 10.71 0.87
N ASN A 90 -18.54 11.89 0.87
CA ASN A 90 -19.15 12.51 2.05
C ASN A 90 -20.39 11.74 2.50
#